data_AF-A0A0U2UUR5-F1
#
_entry.id   AF-A0A0U2UUR5-F1
#
_cell.length_a   1.000
_cell.length_b   1.000
_cell.length_c   1.000
_cell.angle_alpha   90.00
_cell.angle_beta   90.00
_cell.angle_gamma   90.00
#
_symmetry.space_group_name_H-M   'P 1'
#
loop_
_entity.id
_entity.type
_entity.pdbx_description
1 polymer ?
#
loop_
_entity_poly.entity_id
_entity_poly.type
_entity_poly.pdbx_seq_one_letter_code
_entity_poly.pdbx_strand_id
1 'polypeptide(L)' 'MGFISLLLIILGLFMFIRPSIVWKISESWKSYNASEPSGLYVASTRIGAVLFILAGIGGVLVNWIL' A
#
# COMPACT_ATOMS: atom_id res chain seq x y z
N MET A 1 3.99 18.55 6.04
CA MET A 1 4.39 17.39 5.20
C MET A 1 4.73 16.16 6.04
N GLY A 2 5.39 16.30 7.19
CA GLY A 2 5.76 15.17 8.05
C GLY A 2 4.68 14.15 8.45
N PHE A 3 3.46 14.59 8.75
CA PHE A 3 2.35 13.67 9.08
C PHE A 3 1.91 12.80 7.90
N ILE A 4 2.02 13.29 6.67
CA ILE A 4 1.70 12.53 5.45
C ILE A 4 2.68 11.37 5.30
N SER A 5 3.94 11.56 5.68
CA SER A 5 4.97 10.53 5.67
C SER A 5 4.63 9.35 6.59
N LEU A 6 4.09 9.63 7.79
CA LEU A 6 3.60 8.60 8.70
C LEU A 6 2.41 7.84 8.12
N LEU A 7 1.48 8.56 7.48
CA LEU A 7 0.32 7.95 6.82
C LEU A 7 0.75 7.01 5.68
N LEU A 8 1.75 7.41 4.88
CA LEU A 8 2.32 6.58 3.82
C LEU A 8 2.94 5.28 4.36
N ILE A 9 3.66 5.34 5.49
CA ILE A 9 4.23 4.15 6.13
C ILE A 9 3.11 3.21 6.62
N ILE A 10 2.12 3.74 7.33
CA ILE A 10 1.02 2.94 7.87
C ILE A 10 0.22 2.30 6.73
N LEU A 11 -0.11 3.07 5.69
CA LEU A 11 -0.85 2.58 4.54
C LEU A 11 -0.04 1.55 3.75
N GLY A 12 1.24 1.79 3.52
CA GLY A 12 2.13 0.83 2.88
C GLY A 12 2.22 -0.48 3.68
N LEU A 13 2.37 -0.41 5.00
CA LEU A 13 2.38 -1.62 5.83
C LEU A 13 1.05 -2.39 5.77
N PHE A 14 -0.07 -1.68 5.80
CA PHE A 14 -1.40 -2.28 5.63
C PHE A 14 -1.54 -2.99 4.27
N MET A 15 -1.13 -2.33 3.18
CA MET A 15 -1.17 -2.90 1.84
C MET A 15 -0.27 -4.13 1.69
N PHE A 16 0.87 -4.16 2.39
CA PHE A 16 1.80 -5.29 2.38
C PHE A 16 1.21 -6.54 3.09
N ILE A 17 0.60 -6.34 4.26
CA ILE A 17 0.07 -7.43 5.11
C ILE A 17 -1.26 -7.97 4.56
N ARG A 18 -2.15 -7.09 4.09
CA ARG A 18 -3.52 -7.46 3.68
C ARG A 18 -3.86 -7.01 2.24
N PRO A 19 -3.12 -7.49 1.22
CA PRO A 19 -3.39 -7.13 -0.18
C PRO A 19 -4.79 -7.58 -0.64
N SER A 20 -5.37 -8.63 -0.04
CA SER A 20 -6.74 -9.07 -0.35
C SER A 20 -7.82 -8.08 0.08
N ILE A 21 -7.60 -7.31 1.16
CA ILE A 21 -8.53 -6.26 1.58
C ILE A 21 -8.43 -5.07 0.62
N VAL A 22 -7.21 -4.70 0.23
CA VAL A 22 -6.97 -3.66 -0.77
C VAL A 22 -7.69 -4.01 -2.08
N TRP A 23 -7.52 -5.25 -2.54
CA TRP A 23 -8.22 -5.79 -3.71
C TRP A 23 -9.73 -5.71 -3.59
N LYS A 24 -10.28 -6.11 -2.43
CA LYS A 24 -11.72 -6.10 -2.19
C LYS A 24 -12.32 -4.69 -2.27
N ILE A 25 -11.54 -3.67 -1.90
CA ILE A 25 -11.99 -2.28 -1.98
C ILE A 25 -11.78 -1.72 -3.38
N SER A 26 -10.64 -2.00 -4.02
CA SER A 26 -10.24 -1.33 -5.26
C SER A 26 -10.67 -2.04 -6.55
N GLU A 27 -10.83 -3.36 -6.52
CA GLU A 27 -10.84 -4.20 -7.73
C GLU A 27 -11.99 -5.22 -7.76
N SER A 28 -12.40 -5.79 -6.61
CA SER A 28 -13.35 -6.92 -6.61
C SER A 28 -14.71 -6.61 -7.22
N TRP A 29 -15.12 -5.34 -7.23
CA TRP A 29 -16.38 -4.88 -7.81
C TRP A 29 -16.31 -4.71 -9.34
N LYS A 30 -15.12 -4.72 -9.96
CA LYS A 30 -14.96 -4.53 -11.41
C LYS A 30 -15.26 -5.79 -12.23
N SER A 31 -15.36 -6.94 -11.58
CA SER A 31 -15.53 -8.23 -12.24
C SER A 31 -16.72 -8.97 -11.63
N TYR A 32 -17.64 -9.40 -12.49
CA TYR A 32 -18.88 -10.07 -12.08
C TYR A 32 -18.65 -11.40 -11.33
N ASN A 33 -17.52 -12.07 -11.56
CA ASN A 33 -17.19 -13.37 -10.95
C ASN A 33 -15.80 -13.37 -10.26
N ALA A 34 -15.38 -12.23 -9.72
CA ALA A 34 -14.13 -12.13 -8.98
C ALA A 34 -14.31 -12.59 -7.53
N SER A 35 -13.85 -13.81 -7.21
CA SER A 35 -13.87 -14.36 -5.86
C SER A 35 -12.62 -14.02 -5.04
N GLU A 36 -11.46 -13.92 -5.68
CA GLU A 36 -10.17 -13.72 -5.03
C GLU A 36 -9.17 -12.90 -5.88
N PRO A 37 -8.21 -12.19 -5.26
CA PRO A 37 -7.16 -11.50 -5.98
C PRO A 37 -6.25 -12.46 -6.74
N SER A 38 -5.86 -12.10 -7.95
CA SER A 38 -4.84 -12.83 -8.69
C SER A 38 -3.48 -12.74 -8.00
N GLY A 39 -2.62 -13.75 -8.21
CA GLY A 39 -1.24 -13.71 -7.69
C GLY A 39 -0.45 -12.50 -8.17
N LEU A 40 -0.70 -12.06 -9.42
CA LEU A 40 -0.11 -10.84 -9.98
C LEU A 40 -0.55 -9.59 -9.21
N TYR A 41 -1.84 -9.48 -8.86
CA TYR A 41 -2.35 -8.36 -8.07
C TYR A 41 -1.71 -8.34 -6.66
N VAL A 42 -1.59 -9.51 -6.02
CA VAL A 42 -0.95 -9.61 -4.70
C VAL A 42 0.51 -9.17 -4.76
N ALA A 43 1.25 -9.62 -5.77
CA ALA A 43 2.65 -9.25 -5.97
C ALA A 43 2.80 -7.74 -6.27
N SER A 44 2.01 -7.19 -7.18
CA SER A 44 2.08 -5.76 -7.54
C SER A 44 1.68 -4.86 -6.37
N THR A 45 0.66 -5.25 -5.59
CA THR A 45 0.24 -4.51 -4.39
C THR A 45 1.34 -4.49 -3.33
N ARG A 46 2.05 -5.61 -3.13
CA ARG A 46 3.19 -5.66 -2.19
C ARG A 46 4.38 -4.82 -2.67
N ILE A 47 4.66 -4.80 -3.98
CA ILE A 47 5.71 -3.93 -4.52
C ILE A 47 5.32 -2.45 -4.31
N GLY A 48 4.08 -2.07 -4.64
CA GLY A 48 3.57 -0.72 -4.39
C GLY A 48 3.61 -0.33 -2.91
N ALA A 49 3.29 -1.27 -2.02
CA ALA A 49 3.37 -1.09 -0.58
C ALA A 49 4.80 -0.77 -0.11
N VAL A 50 5.81 -1.47 -0.62
CA VAL A 50 7.22 -1.19 -0.31
C VAL A 50 7.59 0.23 -0.76
N LEU A 51 7.16 0.65 -1.96
CA LEU A 51 7.41 2.01 -2.44
C LEU A 51 6.76 3.08 -1.54
N PHE A 52 5.54 2.83 -1.05
CA PHE A 52 4.87 3.74 -0.11
C PHE A 52 5.62 3.84 1.22
N ILE A 53 6.10 2.71 1.74
CA ILE A 53 6.91 2.69 2.97
C ILE A 53 8.21 3.47 2.76
N LEU A 54 8.94 3.23 1.66
CA LEU A 54 10.19 3.92 1.36
C LEU A 54 10.00 5.44 1.20
N ALA A 55 8.97 5.86 0.48
CA ALA A 55 8.63 7.27 0.34
C ALA A 55 8.27 7.91 1.70
N GLY A 56 7.53 7.18 2.54
CA GLY A 56 7.21 7.61 3.90
C GLY A 56 8.45 7.74 4.78
N ILE A 57 9.36 6.77 4.76
CA ILE A 57 10.63 6.83 5.51
C ILE A 57 11.46 8.04 5.04
N GLY A 58 11.63 8.21 3.72
CA GLY A 58 12.35 9.37 3.16
C GLY A 58 11.72 10.69 3.59
N GLY A 59 10.38 10.77 3.59
CA GLY A 59 9.66 11.94 4.08
C GLY A 59 9.88 12.23 5.56
N VAL A 60 9.91 11.20 6.42
CA VAL A 60 10.24 11.37 7.85
C VAL A 60 11.67 11.87 8.03
N LEU A 61 12.64 11.27 7.34
CA LEU A 61 14.04 11.69 7.39
C LEU A 61 14.21 13.17 7.03
N VAL A 62 13.61 13.62 5.94
CA VAL A 62 13.77 15.00 5.45
C VAL A 62 12.99 16.03 6.26
N ASN A 63 11.84 15.67 6.85
CA ASN A 63 10.98 16.66 7.51
C ASN A 63 11.13 16.72 9.03
N TRP A 64 11.74 15.71 9.65
CA TRP A 64 11.82 15.61 11.11
C TRP A 64 13.24 15.42 11.63
N ILE A 65 14.19 14.96 10.80
CA ILE A 65 15.55 14.62 11.25
C ILE A 65 16.59 15.58 10.63
N LEU A 66 16.54 15.77 9.32
CA LEU A 66 17.35 16.74 8.56
C LEU A 66 16.71 18.13 8.59
#